data_AF-A0A397P357-F1
#
_entry.id   AF-A0A397P357-F1
#
_cell.length_a   1.000
_cell.length_b   1.000
_cell.length_c   1.000
_cell.angle_alpha   90.00
_cell.angle_beta   90.00
_cell.angle_gamma   90.00
#
_symmetry.space_group_name_H-M   'P 1'
#
loop_
_entity.id
_entity.type
_entity.pdbx_description
1 polymer ?
#
loop_
_entity_poly.entity_id
_entity_poly.type
_entity_poly.pdbx_seq_one_letter_code
_entity_poly.pdbx_strand_id
1 'polypeptide(L)'
;MQRDFGIDHIRAELTARIAAIDLKADRLTAGALASELDEVRRIAQTNGLLPAVTVAQVLESALAEGERGALIHGWLSILHDAIRCDRFDRPACDVYAAACSVRLAN
;
A
#
# COMPACT_ATOMS: atom_id res chain seq x y z
N MET A 1 -15.91 -23.50 -3.71
CA MET A 1 -14.58 -22.98 -3.30
C MET A 1 -13.90 -22.30 -4.50
N GLN A 2 -14.42 -21.17 -4.99
CA GLN A 2 -13.94 -20.54 -6.24
C GLN A 2 -13.63 -19.03 -6.12
N ARG A 3 -13.68 -18.47 -4.89
CA ARG A 3 -13.44 -17.04 -4.65
C ARG A 3 -11.98 -16.71 -4.26
N ASP A 4 -11.25 -17.67 -3.69
CA ASP A 4 -9.88 -17.45 -3.19
C ASP A 4 -8.81 -17.30 -4.29
N PHE A 5 -8.89 -18.09 -5.38
CA PHE A 5 -7.91 -18.00 -6.48
C PHE A 5 -7.92 -16.64 -7.18
N GLY A 6 -9.08 -15.97 -7.24
CA GLY A 6 -9.18 -14.64 -7.83
C GLY A 6 -8.48 -13.58 -6.98
N ILE A 7 -8.69 -13.60 -5.66
CA ILE A 7 -8.05 -12.63 -4.75
C ILE A 7 -6.54 -12.84 -4.65
N ASP A 8 -6.06 -14.09 -4.64
CA ASP A 8 -4.63 -14.39 -4.62
C ASP A 8 -3.91 -13.88 -5.89
N HIS A 9 -4.55 -14.04 -7.06
CA HIS A 9 -4.05 -13.49 -8.31
C HIS A 9 -3.98 -11.95 -8.28
N ILE A 10 -5.04 -11.29 -7.78
CA ILE A 10 -5.05 -9.83 -7.63
C ILE A 10 -3.98 -9.35 -6.66
N ARG A 11 -3.76 -10.07 -5.54
CA ARG A 11 -2.68 -9.77 -4.59
C ARG A 11 -1.31 -9.89 -5.26
N ALA A 12 -1.06 -10.95 -6.03
CA ALA A 12 0.19 -11.14 -6.75
C ALA A 12 0.42 -10.01 -7.78
N GLU A 13 -0.62 -9.58 -8.48
CA GLU A 13 -0.54 -8.47 -9.43
C GLU A 13 -0.24 -7.13 -8.73
N LEU A 14 -0.95 -6.81 -7.64
CA LEU A 14 -0.71 -5.61 -6.85
C LEU A 14 0.71 -5.59 -6.27
N THR A 15 1.18 -6.75 -5.78
CA THR A 15 2.54 -6.95 -5.27
C THR A 15 3.58 -6.65 -6.36
N ALA A 16 3.38 -7.17 -7.56
CA ALA A 16 4.29 -6.92 -8.70
C ALA A 16 4.29 -5.44 -9.12
N ARG A 17 3.13 -4.77 -9.10
CA ARG A 17 3.03 -3.35 -9.41
C ARG A 17 3.78 -2.50 -8.39
N ILE A 18 3.63 -2.77 -7.09
CA ILE A 18 4.36 -2.03 -6.04
C ILE A 18 5.85 -2.25 -6.13
N ALA A 19 6.32 -3.46 -6.40
CA ALA A 19 7.75 -3.71 -6.61
C ALA A 19 8.29 -2.92 -7.82
N ALA A 20 7.51 -2.80 -8.90
CA ALA A 20 7.87 -1.99 -10.05
C ALA A 20 7.86 -0.48 -9.75
N ILE A 21 6.98 -0.01 -8.86
CA ILE A 21 6.94 1.38 -8.37
C ILE A 21 8.17 1.64 -7.50
N ASP A 22 8.52 0.74 -6.58
CA ASP A 22 9.68 0.85 -5.70
C ASP A 22 11.01 0.97 -6.46
N LEU A 23 11.18 0.16 -7.52
CA LEU A 23 12.30 0.25 -8.45
C LEU A 23 12.42 1.60 -9.18
N LYS A 24 11.31 2.31 -9.33
CA LYS A 24 11.23 3.60 -10.03
C LYS A 24 11.07 4.78 -9.09
N ALA A 25 10.89 4.54 -7.79
CA ALA A 25 10.52 5.56 -6.81
C ALA A 25 11.54 6.70 -6.76
N ASP A 26 12.84 6.39 -6.84
CA ASP A 26 13.92 7.39 -6.91
C ASP A 26 13.85 8.32 -8.13
N ARG A 27 13.17 7.88 -9.20
CA ARG A 27 13.06 8.61 -10.48
C ARG A 27 11.70 9.29 -10.66
N LEU A 28 10.71 8.92 -9.84
CA LEU A 28 9.35 9.45 -9.93
C LEU A 28 9.21 10.73 -9.11
N THR A 29 8.43 11.67 -9.63
CA THR A 29 8.01 12.83 -8.84
C THR A 29 6.93 12.41 -7.84
N ALA A 30 6.77 13.14 -6.74
CA ALA A 30 5.74 12.85 -5.74
C ALA A 30 4.32 12.74 -6.34
N GLY A 31 4.00 13.56 -7.34
CA GLY A 31 2.71 13.48 -8.04
C GLY A 31 2.55 12.24 -8.93
N ALA A 32 3.64 11.77 -9.54
CA ALA A 32 3.63 10.52 -10.32
C ALA A 32 3.51 9.31 -9.37
N LEU A 33 4.23 9.32 -8.25
CA LEU A 33 4.13 8.27 -7.23
C LEU A 33 2.72 8.21 -6.61
N ALA A 34 2.12 9.37 -6.30
CA ALA A 34 0.75 9.43 -5.80
C ALA A 34 -0.27 8.88 -6.81
N SER A 35 -0.06 9.13 -8.11
CA SER A 35 -0.93 8.59 -9.17
C SER A 35 -0.84 7.06 -9.28
N GLU A 36 0.37 6.50 -9.16
CA GLU A 36 0.56 5.05 -9.15
C GLU A 36 -0.07 4.38 -7.91
N LEU A 37 0.00 5.05 -6.75
CA LEU A 37 -0.63 4.59 -5.51
C LEU A 37 -2.16 4.68 -5.56
N ASP A 38 -2.74 5.73 -6.16
CA ASP A 38 -4.20 5.83 -6.39
C ASP A 38 -4.71 4.65 -7.24
N GLU A 39 -3.97 4.28 -8.28
CA GLU A 39 -4.34 3.17 -9.15
C GLU A 39 -4.32 1.83 -8.41
N VAL A 40 -3.28 1.58 -7.61
CA VAL A 40 -3.20 0.43 -6.70
C VAL A 40 -4.38 0.43 -5.72
N ARG A 41 -4.71 1.59 -5.15
CA ARG A 41 -5.85 1.76 -4.24
C ARG A 41 -7.18 1.43 -4.90
N ARG A 42 -7.43 1.92 -6.12
CA ARG A 42 -8.68 1.64 -6.87
C ARG A 42 -8.85 0.16 -7.15
N ILE A 43 -7.78 -0.53 -7.55
CA ILE A 43 -7.82 -1.96 -7.83
C ILE A 43 -8.07 -2.75 -6.54
N ALA A 44 -7.38 -2.39 -5.46
CA ALA A 44 -7.59 -2.99 -4.15
C ALA A 44 -9.05 -2.79 -3.68
N GLN A 45 -9.59 -1.58 -3.79
CA GLN A 45 -10.95 -1.25 -3.39
C GLN A 45 -11.99 -2.03 -4.21
N THR A 46 -11.81 -2.12 -5.53
CA THR A 46 -12.70 -2.87 -6.42
C THR A 46 -12.75 -4.36 -6.07
N ASN A 47 -11.63 -4.91 -5.57
CA ASN A 47 -11.52 -6.32 -5.18
C ASN A 47 -11.75 -6.57 -3.68
N GLY A 48 -12.15 -5.55 -2.90
CA GLY A 48 -12.43 -5.69 -1.46
C GLY A 48 -11.19 -5.84 -0.57
N LEU A 49 -10.00 -5.49 -1.06
CA LEU A 49 -8.73 -5.53 -0.33
C LEU A 49 -8.55 -4.29 0.56
N LEU A 50 -9.37 -4.19 1.60
CA LEU A 50 -9.40 -3.07 2.55
C LEU A 50 -8.04 -2.68 3.19
N PRO A 51 -7.17 -3.61 3.65
CA PRO A 51 -5.89 -3.21 4.27
C PRO A 51 -4.95 -2.49 3.28
N ALA A 52 -4.94 -2.90 2.01
CA ALA A 52 -4.15 -2.23 0.97
C ALA A 52 -4.68 -0.82 0.67
N VAL A 53 -6.00 -0.64 0.69
CA VAL A 53 -6.65 0.68 0.52
C VAL A 53 -6.25 1.63 1.65
N THR A 54 -6.32 1.18 2.91
CA THR A 54 -5.96 2.00 4.07
C THR A 54 -4.50 2.44 4.02
N VAL A 55 -3.58 1.52 3.74
CA VAL A 55 -2.15 1.84 3.69
C VAL A 55 -1.83 2.78 2.51
N ALA A 56 -2.41 2.55 1.33
CA ALA A 56 -2.23 3.42 0.16
C ALA A 56 -2.73 4.86 0.43
N GLN A 57 -3.85 5.00 1.13
CA GLN A 57 -4.44 6.30 1.43
C GLN A 57 -3.62 7.10 2.46
N VAL A 58 -3.01 6.43 3.44
CA VAL A 58 -2.05 7.05 4.38
C VAL A 58 -0.81 7.52 3.64
N LEU A 59 -0.28 6.68 2.75
CA LEU A 59 0.85 7.00 1.87
C LEU A 59 0.59 8.23 0.99
N GLU A 60 -0.57 8.28 0.32
CA GLU A 60 -0.96 9.43 -0.50
C GLU A 60 -1.07 10.73 0.31
N SER A 61 -1.58 10.64 1.55
CA SER A 61 -1.69 11.79 2.45
C SER A 61 -0.30 12.31 2.86
N ALA A 62 0.63 11.42 3.24
CA ALA A 62 2.00 11.78 3.58
C ALA A 62 2.75 12.40 2.38
N LEU A 63 2.54 11.87 1.17
CA LEU A 63 3.08 12.45 -0.06
C LEU A 63 2.53 13.86 -0.35
N ALA A 64 1.24 14.08 -0.06
CA ALA A 64 0.61 15.40 -0.20
C ALA A 64 1.15 16.41 0.83
N GLU A 65 1.52 15.96 2.03
CA GLU A 65 2.19 16.79 3.05
C GLU A 65 3.65 17.11 2.70
N GLY A 66 4.19 16.52 1.63
CA GLY A 66 5.53 16.82 1.13
C GLY A 66 6.63 15.99 1.78
N GLU A 67 6.28 14.95 2.53
CA GLU A 67 7.23 13.97 3.01
C GLU A 67 7.86 13.23 1.82
N ARG A 68 9.19 13.35 1.67
CA ARG A 68 9.96 12.77 0.56
C ARG A 68 11.25 12.18 1.09
N GLY A 69 11.78 11.18 0.39
CA GLY A 69 13.13 10.64 0.61
C GLY A 69 13.14 9.19 1.08
N ALA A 70 14.17 8.81 1.84
CA ALA A 70 14.47 7.43 2.24
C ALA A 70 13.32 6.66 2.92
N LEU A 71 12.28 7.36 3.37
CA LEU A 71 11.06 6.78 3.95
C LEU A 71 10.14 6.13 2.91
N ILE A 72 10.19 6.55 1.63
CA ILE A 72 9.34 6.00 0.56
C ILE A 72 9.55 4.49 0.39
N HIS A 73 10.80 4.02 0.37
CA HIS A 73 11.09 2.58 0.28
C HIS A 73 10.58 1.82 1.50
N GLY A 74 10.69 2.43 2.69
CA GLY A 74 10.14 1.86 3.93
C GLY A 74 8.61 1.73 3.87
N TRP A 75 7.93 2.74 3.32
CA TRP A 75 6.48 2.72 3.19
C TRP A 75 5.98 1.78 2.08
N LEU A 76 6.70 1.68 0.96
CA LEU A 76 6.40 0.71 -0.11
C LEU A 76 6.61 -0.73 0.38
N SER A 77 7.62 -0.96 1.23
CA SER A 77 7.82 -2.24 1.91
C SER A 77 6.65 -2.60 2.83
N ILE A 78 6.13 -1.64 3.61
CA ILE A 78 4.95 -1.83 4.46
C ILE A 78 3.69 -2.14 3.62
N LEU A 79 3.49 -1.44 2.50
CA LEU A 79 2.36 -1.68 1.59
C LEU A 79 2.44 -3.08 0.96
N HIS A 80 3.63 -3.50 0.54
CA HIS A 80 3.88 -4.83 0.00
C HIS A 80 3.61 -5.93 1.04
N ASP A 81 4.03 -5.74 2.29
CA ASP A 81 3.76 -6.66 3.40
C ASP A 81 2.25 -6.76 3.71
N ALA A 82 1.53 -5.63 3.72
CA ALA A 82 0.09 -5.58 3.93
C ALA A 82 -0.71 -6.33 2.85
N ILE A 83 -0.24 -6.33 1.60
CA ILE A 83 -0.88 -7.05 0.48
C ILE A 83 -0.63 -8.56 0.56
N ARG A 84 0.55 -8.95 1.04
CA ARG A 84 0.92 -10.36 1.27
C ARG A 84 0.30 -10.95 2.54
N CYS A 85 -0.18 -10.11 3.46
CA CYS A 85 -0.83 -10.58 4.66
C CYS A 85 -2.14 -11.30 4.30
N ASP A 86 -2.10 -12.63 4.34
CA ASP A 86 -3.25 -13.50 4.07
C ASP A 86 -4.32 -13.41 5.18
N ARG A 87 -3.93 -12.91 6.35
CA ARG A 87 -4.80 -12.79 7.52
C ARG A 87 -5.81 -11.65 7.37
N PHE A 88 -6.98 -11.99 6.87
CA PHE A 88 -8.24 -11.25 7.03
C PHE A 88 -8.76 -11.21 8.48
N ASP A 89 -7.89 -11.30 9.48
CA ASP A 89 -8.32 -11.23 10.87
C ASP A 89 -8.40 -9.76 11.28
N ARG A 90 -9.62 -9.32 11.61
CA ARG A 90 -9.99 -7.97 12.05
C ARG A 90 -9.04 -7.31 13.09
N PRO A 91 -8.28 -8.03 13.94
CA PRO A 91 -7.29 -7.42 14.83
C PRO A 91 -6.00 -6.92 14.14
N ALA A 92 -5.67 -7.41 12.94
CA ALA A 92 -4.43 -7.02 12.24
C ALA A 92 -4.51 -5.59 11.67
N CYS A 93 -5.70 -5.15 11.24
CA CYS A 93 -5.91 -3.77 10.78
C CYS A 93 -5.64 -2.73 11.89
N ASP A 94 -5.94 -3.04 13.14
CA ASP A 94 -5.69 -2.14 14.29
C ASP A 94 -4.19 -1.96 14.56
N VAL A 95 -3.40 -3.03 14.37
CA VAL A 95 -1.95 -3.00 14.56
C VAL A 95 -1.25 -2.12 13.51
N TYR A 96 -1.69 -2.16 12.25
CA TYR A 96 -1.14 -1.26 11.21
C TYR A 96 -1.56 0.20 11.42
N ALA A 97 -2.80 0.47 11.84
CA ALA A 97 -3.25 1.82 12.17
C ALA A 97 -2.45 2.42 13.37
N ALA A 98 -2.16 1.60 14.38
CA ALA A 98 -1.31 1.99 15.49
C ALA A 98 0.16 2.22 15.05
N ALA A 99 0.69 1.38 14.17
CA ALA A 99 2.05 1.53 13.64
C ALA A 99 2.22 2.77 12.75
N CYS A 100 1.18 3.17 12.01
CA CYS A 100 1.16 4.44 11.26
C CYS A 100 1.15 5.64 12.21
N SER A 101 0.34 5.59 13.29
CA SER A 101 0.24 6.70 14.26
C SER A 101 1.55 6.97 15.01
N VAL A 102 2.36 5.94 15.27
CA VAL A 102 3.67 6.09 15.93
C VAL A 102 4.73 6.69 14.99
N ARG A 103 4.58 6.54 13.67
CA ARG A 103 5.56 7.01 12.69
C ARG A 103 5.23 8.37 12.07
N LEU A 104 3.95 8.74 12.02
CA LEU A 104 3.49 10.05 11.55
C LEU A 104 3.53 11.15 12.63
N ALA A 105 3.71 10.79 13.91
CA ALA A 105 3.71 11.74 15.02
C ALA A 105 5.08 12.40 15.30
N ASN A 106 5.98 12.46 14.32
CA ASN A 106 7.29 13.11 14.50
C ASN A 106 7.60 14.17 13.45
#